data_AF-A0A7Y1XI02-F1
#
_entry.id   AF-A0A7Y1XI02-F1
#
_cell.length_a   1.000
_cell.length_b   1.000
_cell.length_c   1.000
_cell.angle_alpha   90.00
_cell.angle_beta   90.00
_cell.angle_gamma   90.00
#
_symmetry.space_group_name_H-M   'P 1'
#
loop_
_entity.id
_entity.type
_entity.pdbx_description
1 polymer ?
#
loop_
_entity_poly.entity_id
_entity_poly.type
_entity_poly.pdbx_seq_one_letter_code
_entity_poly.pdbx_strand_id
1 'polypeptide(L)' 'MSNDKQVARPSPTSGLRHVALFVPDLAQALDFYVRLLGMSVEWQPDEDNVYLTSGNDNLA' A
#
# COMPACT_ATOMS: atom_id res chain seq x y z
N MET A 1 -35.52 -24.38 7.62
CA MET A 1 -34.77 -24.46 6.36
C MET A 1 -34.04 -23.14 6.21
N SER A 2 -32.76 -23.09 6.57
CA SER A 2 -31.98 -21.84 6.53
C SER A 2 -31.51 -21.60 5.09
N ASN A 3 -31.87 -20.43 4.57
CA ASN A 3 -31.55 -20.00 3.22
C ASN A 3 -30.16 -19.35 3.21
N ASP A 4 -29.11 -20.17 3.15
CA ASP A 4 -27.76 -19.70 2.85
C ASP A 4 -27.75 -19.20 1.40
N LYS A 5 -27.86 -17.88 1.22
CA LYS A 5 -27.53 -17.26 -0.06
C LYS A 5 -26.03 -17.49 -0.26
N GLN A 6 -25.69 -18.42 -1.14
CA GLN A 6 -24.32 -18.64 -1.56
C GLN A 6 -23.84 -17.34 -2.21
N VAL A 7 -23.12 -16.50 -1.46
CA VAL A 7 -22.61 -15.23 -1.97
C VAL A 7 -21.50 -15.57 -2.95
N ALA A 8 -21.83 -15.53 -4.24
CA ALA A 8 -20.83 -15.63 -5.29
C ALA A 8 -19.84 -14.47 -5.14
N ARG A 9 -18.55 -14.79 -5.01
CA ARG A 9 -17.51 -13.76 -4.93
C ARG A 9 -17.47 -12.98 -6.25
N PRO A 10 -17.26 -11.65 -6.21
CA PRO A 10 -17.03 -10.89 -7.42
C PRO A 10 -15.76 -11.38 -8.13
N SER A 11 -15.66 -11.09 -9.43
CA SER A 11 -14.44 -11.36 -10.20
C SER A 11 -13.21 -10.77 -9.51
N PRO A 12 -12.04 -11.41 -9.61
CA PRO A 12 -10.80 -10.88 -9.03
C PRO A 12 -10.49 -9.46 -9.52
N THR A 13 -9.93 -8.64 -8.64
CA THR A 13 -9.36 -7.36 -9.04
C THR A 13 -8.03 -7.57 -9.78
N SER A 14 -7.52 -6.53 -10.43
CA SER A 14 -6.23 -6.58 -11.15
C SER A 14 -5.00 -6.57 -10.22
N GLY A 15 -5.18 -6.67 -8.90
CA GLY A 15 -4.12 -6.59 -7.90
C GLY A 15 -4.27 -5.39 -6.94
N LEU A 16 -3.36 -5.30 -5.96
CA LEU A 16 -3.27 -4.17 -5.04
C LEU A 16 -2.45 -3.04 -5.70
N ARG A 17 -3.03 -1.84 -5.81
CA ARG A 17 -2.40 -0.68 -6.46
C ARG A 17 -1.95 0.39 -5.48
N HIS A 18 -2.67 0.55 -4.38
CA HIS A 18 -2.37 1.56 -3.38
C HIS A 18 -2.68 1.05 -1.98
N VAL A 19 -1.81 1.35 -1.03
CA VAL A 19 -2.02 1.11 0.39
C VAL A 19 -1.44 2.30 1.16
N ALA A 20 -2.18 2.77 2.17
CA ALA A 20 -1.71 3.78 3.10
C ALA A 20 -1.52 3.13 4.48
N LEU A 21 -0.35 3.32 5.10
CA LEU A 21 0.02 2.69 6.37
C LEU A 21 0.44 3.74 7.39
N PHE A 22 -0.19 3.72 8.56
CA PHE A 22 0.39 4.40 9.73
C PHE A 22 1.55 3.58 10.27
N VAL A 23 2.72 4.21 10.33
CA VAL A 23 3.94 3.60 10.86
C VAL A 23 4.35 4.30 12.16
N PRO A 24 4.97 3.58 13.10
CA PRO A 24 5.39 4.17 14.37
C PRO A 24 6.61 5.10 14.21
N ASP A 25 7.42 4.90 13.16
CA ASP A 25 8.61 5.69 12.86
C ASP A 25 8.77 5.80 11.34
N LEU A 26 8.59 7.01 10.82
CA LEU A 26 8.62 7.28 9.38
C LEU A 26 10.01 7.11 8.78
N ALA A 27 11.06 7.51 9.50
CA ALA A 27 12.43 7.43 9.00
C ALA A 27 12.90 5.98 8.87
N GLN A 28 12.58 5.14 9.86
CA GLN A 28 12.87 3.70 9.79
C GLN A 28 12.06 2.99 8.70
N ALA A 29 10.79 3.34 8.54
CA ALA A 29 9.96 2.81 7.46
C ALA A 29 10.54 3.20 6.09
N LEU A 30 10.91 4.46 5.90
CA LEU A 30 11.48 4.95 4.65
C LEU A 30 12.79 4.23 4.30
N ASP A 31 13.70 4.05 5.27
CA ASP A 31 14.94 3.29 5.05
C ASP A 31 14.64 1.85 4.63
N PHE A 32 13.66 1.19 5.27
CA PHE A 32 13.26 -0.15 4.90
C PHE A 32 12.72 -0.21 3.46
N TYR A 33 11.72 0.60 3.12
CA TYR A 33 11.07 0.53 1.81
C TYR A 33 11.98 1.01 0.67
N VAL A 34 12.82 2.03 0.90
CA VAL A 34 13.71 2.56 -0.14
C VAL A 34 15.00 1.76 -0.23
N ARG A 35 15.74 1.60 0.88
CA ARG A 35 17.08 0.98 0.83
C ARG A 35 17.02 -0.54 0.74
N LEU A 36 16.10 -1.18 1.46
CA LEU A 36 16.02 -2.65 1.49
C LEU A 36 15.11 -3.21 0.39
N LEU A 37 13.95 -2.58 0.14
CA LEU A 37 13.01 -3.03 -0.88
C LEU A 37 13.18 -2.35 -2.24
N GLY A 38 14.01 -1.31 -2.34
CA GLY A 38 14.32 -0.66 -3.61
C GLY A 38 13.19 0.21 -4.16
N MET A 39 12.21 0.60 -3.34
CA MET A 39 11.19 1.56 -3.75
C MET A 39 11.80 2.96 -3.88
N SER A 40 11.12 3.84 -4.61
CA SER A 40 11.53 5.24 -4.78
C SER A 40 10.52 6.19 -4.19
N VAL A 41 10.97 7.33 -3.66
CA VAL A 41 10.08 8.42 -3.25
C VAL A 41 9.43 9.02 -4.51
N GLU A 42 8.12 8.93 -4.58
CA GLU A 42 7.31 9.55 -5.63
C GLU A 42 6.95 10.99 -5.24
N TRP A 43 6.56 11.21 -3.98
CA TRP A 43 6.12 12.51 -3.50
C TRP A 43 6.17 12.59 -1.96
N GLN A 44 6.44 13.79 -1.43
CA GLN A 44 6.39 14.07 0.00
C GLN A 44 5.67 15.41 0.20
N PRO A 45 4.36 15.41 0.53
CA PRO A 45 3.60 16.64 0.74
C PRO A 45 4.02 17.43 1.99
N ASP A 46 4.42 16.72 3.05
CA ASP A 46 4.78 17.29 4.34
C ASP A 46 5.75 16.37 5.10
N GLU A 47 6.10 16.75 6.33
CA GLU A 47 7.11 16.04 7.14
C GLU A 47 6.61 14.67 7.65
N ASP A 48 5.30 14.45 7.71
CA ASP A 48 4.68 13.28 8.32
C ASP A 48 4.17 12.25 7.28
N ASN A 49 4.15 12.60 5.99
CA ASN A 49 3.59 11.77 4.92
C ASN A 49 4.56 11.63 3.74
N VAL A 50 4.83 10.38 3.31
CA VAL A 50 5.71 10.10 2.15
C VAL A 50 5.08 9.01 1.28
N TYR A 51 5.03 9.28 -0.02
CA TYR A 51 4.50 8.39 -1.04
C TYR A 51 5.66 7.72 -1.77
N LEU A 52 5.65 6.38 -1.81
CA LEU A 52 6.65 5.53 -2.43
C LEU A 52 6.07 4.74 -3.59
N THR A 53 6.90 4.38 -4.57
CA THR A 53 6.49 3.57 -5.72
C THR A 53 7.55 2.56 -6.14
N SER A 54 7.11 1.42 -6.66
CA SER A 54 7.89 0.46 -7.45
C SER A 54 7.70 0.65 -8.96
N GLY A 55 6.98 1.70 -9.39
CA GLY A 55 6.72 2.10 -10.78
C GLY A 55 5.30 1.87 -11.29
N ASN A 56 4.48 1.04 -10.62
CA ASN A 56 3.08 0.77 -11.01
C ASN A 56 2.14 0.60 -9.80
N ASP A 57 2.64 0.97 -8.61
CA ASP A 57 1.96 0.96 -7.33
C ASP A 57 2.28 2.24 -6.57
N ASN A 58 1.59 2.44 -5.45
CA ASN A 58 1.86 3.52 -4.55
C ASN A 58 1.68 3.06 -3.09
N LEU A 59 2.67 3.32 -2.25
CA LEU A 59 2.60 3.12 -0.81
C LEU A 59 2.69 4.47 -0.12
N ALA A 60 1.70 4.81 0.70
CA ALA A 60 1.63 6.06 1.46
C ALA A 60 1.66 5.84 2.96
#